data_AF-A0A372JUI1-F1
#
_entry.id   AF-A0A372JUI1-F1
#
_cell.length_a   1.000
_cell.length_b   1.000
_cell.length_c   1.000
_cell.angle_alpha   90.00
_cell.angle_beta   90.00
_cell.angle_gamma   90.00
#
_symmetry.space_group_name_H-M   'P 1'
#
loop_
_entity.id
_entity.type
_entity.pdbx_description
1 polymer ?
#
loop_
_entity_poly.entity_id
_entity_poly.type
_entity_poly.pdbx_seq_one_letter_code
_entity_poly.pdbx_strand_id
1 'polypeptide(L)'
;MSLDELFAEAAREVGRIPDVEHAVSLDRVRRECARRSWDDIERARHAAFLDSLDLEQAAYELGRRCDQAGDLGEAARWYRVAARQDHGDAALRLGEVLGMLAERASRRADGEPSAAARTRARRDALHLVTEAAQAFAEAYAAGYPEAAELVEELLDLVDRGRPPSQDRGEVPAGRGCPDFPRWHGVLSEAEIQRLSSHAAQCVTCMKEFIARMRSAAATVPSGALPDPFARR
;
A
#
# COMPACT_ATOMS: atom_id res chain seq x y z
N MET A 1 57.73 -29.24 21.37
CA MET A 1 57.33 -27.86 21.04
C MET A 1 56.02 -27.56 21.72
N SER A 2 55.96 -26.51 22.53
CA SER A 2 54.72 -26.07 23.16
C SER A 2 53.87 -25.24 22.18
N LEU A 3 52.57 -25.07 22.47
CA LEU A 3 51.69 -24.18 21.72
C LEU A 3 52.22 -22.74 21.70
N ASP A 4 52.84 -22.30 22.79
CA ASP A 4 53.43 -20.97 22.90
C ASP A 4 54.64 -20.77 21.98
N GLU A 5 55.48 -21.80 21.81
CA GLU A 5 56.61 -21.77 20.88
C GLU A 5 56.14 -21.69 19.42
N LEU A 6 55.04 -22.39 19.07
CA LEU A 6 54.43 -22.31 17.74
C LEU A 6 53.86 -20.92 17.45
N PHE A 7 53.17 -20.31 18.40
CA PHE A 7 52.66 -18.94 18.24
C PHE A 7 53.78 -17.91 18.14
N ALA A 8 54.86 -18.07 18.92
CA ALA A 8 56.02 -17.19 18.88
C ALA A 8 56.81 -17.29 17.57
N GLU A 9 56.90 -18.48 16.97
CA GLU A 9 57.51 -18.69 15.65
C GLU A 9 56.66 -18.05 14.55
N ALA A 10 55.34 -18.28 14.57
CA ALA A 10 54.41 -17.70 13.60
C ALA A 10 54.43 -16.16 13.63
N ALA A 11 54.49 -15.55 14.83
CA ALA A 11 54.58 -14.09 14.98
C ALA A 11 55.89 -13.52 14.41
N ARG A 12 57.02 -14.23 14.55
CA ARG A 12 58.30 -13.82 13.96
C ARG A 12 58.30 -13.91 12.44
N GLU A 13 57.70 -14.94 11.88
CA GLU A 13 57.55 -15.08 10.42
C GLU A 13 56.67 -13.98 9.83
N VAL A 14 55.56 -13.63 10.50
CA VAL A 14 54.76 -12.46 10.13
C VAL A 14 55.60 -11.18 10.23
N GLY A 15 56.36 -10.97 11.30
CA GLY A 15 57.21 -9.78 11.44
C GLY A 15 58.33 -9.62 10.39
N ARG A 16 58.64 -10.65 9.58
CA ARG A 16 59.71 -10.63 8.55
C ARG A 16 59.22 -10.26 7.14
N ILE A 17 57.92 -10.33 6.87
CA ILE A 17 57.38 -10.00 5.54
C ILE A 17 57.42 -8.46 5.36
N PRO A 18 57.80 -7.91 4.19
CA PRO A 18 57.78 -6.48 3.93
C PRO A 18 56.38 -5.86 4.10
N ASP A 19 56.28 -4.66 4.68
CA ASP A 19 54.99 -3.97 4.95
C ASP A 19 54.07 -3.87 3.73
N VAL A 20 54.63 -3.72 2.53
CA VAL A 20 53.88 -3.66 1.26
C VAL A 20 53.28 -5.01 0.87
N GLU A 21 53.99 -6.12 1.07
CA GLU A 21 53.49 -7.47 0.78
C GLU A 21 52.39 -7.85 1.78
N HIS A 22 52.55 -7.47 3.05
CA HIS A 22 51.50 -7.57 4.06
C HIS A 22 50.25 -6.76 3.70
N ALA A 23 50.40 -5.50 3.31
CA ALA A 23 49.28 -4.65 2.95
C ALA A 23 48.49 -5.22 1.77
N VAL A 24 49.19 -5.71 0.73
CA VAL A 24 48.57 -6.36 -0.43
C VAL A 24 47.88 -7.68 -0.04
N SER A 25 48.50 -8.48 0.83
CA SER A 25 47.92 -9.73 1.33
C SER A 25 46.65 -9.48 2.16
N LEU A 26 46.68 -8.50 3.07
CA LEU A 26 45.51 -8.10 3.87
C LEU A 26 44.39 -7.53 3.01
N ASP A 27 44.71 -6.70 2.02
CA ASP A 27 43.76 -6.14 1.07
C ASP A 27 43.10 -7.25 0.22
N ARG A 28 43.87 -8.25 -0.23
CA ARG A 28 43.33 -9.46 -0.88
C ARG A 28 42.38 -10.24 0.02
N VAL A 29 42.74 -10.47 1.28
CA VAL A 29 41.89 -11.19 2.25
C VAL A 29 40.62 -10.39 2.55
N ARG A 30 40.72 -9.07 2.74
CA ARG A 30 39.56 -8.18 2.94
C ARG A 30 38.61 -8.21 1.76
N ARG A 31 39.11 -8.18 0.53
CA ARG A 31 38.28 -8.31 -0.68
C ARG A 31 37.58 -9.67 -0.76
N GLU A 32 38.29 -10.75 -0.45
CA GLU A 32 37.70 -12.10 -0.44
C GLU A 32 36.61 -12.22 0.63
N CYS A 33 36.86 -11.76 1.86
CA CYS A 33 35.85 -11.70 2.90
C CYS A 33 34.64 -10.84 2.50
N ALA A 34 34.87 -9.67 1.88
CA ALA A 34 33.81 -8.81 1.38
C ALA A 34 32.95 -9.51 0.32
N ARG A 35 33.58 -10.19 -0.65
CA ARG A 35 32.86 -10.99 -1.67
C ARG A 35 32.00 -12.08 -1.04
N ARG A 36 32.59 -12.91 -0.17
CA ARG A 36 31.84 -13.99 0.52
C ARG A 36 30.69 -13.45 1.35
N SER A 37 30.92 -12.35 2.08
CA SER A 37 29.85 -11.71 2.86
C SER A 37 28.73 -11.18 1.97
N TRP A 38 29.06 -10.70 0.77
CA TRP A 38 28.06 -10.24 -0.21
C TRP A 38 27.24 -11.41 -0.76
N ASP A 39 27.89 -12.54 -1.08
CA ASP A 39 27.22 -13.77 -1.51
C ASP A 39 26.31 -14.35 -0.41
N ASP A 40 26.74 -14.29 0.86
CA ASP A 40 25.92 -14.70 2.01
C ASP A 40 24.68 -13.82 2.18
N ILE A 41 24.82 -12.50 2.00
CA ILE A 41 23.69 -11.55 2.03
C ILE A 41 22.71 -11.85 0.90
N GLU A 42 23.19 -12.12 -0.31
CA GLU A 42 22.34 -12.43 -1.46
C GLU A 42 21.57 -13.75 -1.25
N ARG A 43 22.25 -14.79 -0.75
CA ARG A 43 21.59 -16.06 -0.35
C ARG A 43 20.53 -15.85 0.73
N ALA A 44 20.83 -15.08 1.76
CA ALA A 44 19.89 -14.80 2.84
C ALA A 44 18.66 -14.02 2.35
N ARG A 45 18.84 -13.06 1.44
CA ARG A 45 17.73 -12.34 0.80
C ARG A 45 16.85 -13.27 -0.03
N HIS A 46 17.47 -14.15 -0.82
CA HIS A 46 16.72 -15.12 -1.62
C HIS A 46 15.93 -16.09 -0.75
N ALA A 47 16.53 -16.63 0.32
CA ALA A 47 15.83 -17.47 1.27
C ALA A 47 14.65 -16.75 1.94
N ALA A 48 14.87 -15.52 2.44
CA ALA A 48 13.79 -14.72 3.03
C ALA A 48 12.65 -14.41 2.06
N PHE A 49 12.95 -14.24 0.76
CA PHE A 49 11.93 -14.08 -0.27
C PHE A 49 11.08 -15.34 -0.43
N LEU A 50 11.72 -16.52 -0.52
CA LEU A 50 11.01 -17.80 -0.59
C LEU A 50 10.16 -18.05 0.66
N ASP A 51 10.72 -17.80 1.85
CA ASP A 51 10.00 -17.94 3.11
C ASP A 51 8.77 -17.01 3.18
N SER A 52 8.83 -15.82 2.56
CA SER A 52 7.68 -14.92 2.44
C SER A 52 6.57 -15.53 1.58
N LEU A 53 6.92 -16.06 0.41
CA LEU A 53 5.95 -16.70 -0.50
C LEU A 53 5.26 -17.90 0.17
N ASP A 54 6.02 -18.72 0.91
CA ASP A 54 5.48 -19.86 1.64
C ASP A 54 4.51 -19.41 2.75
N LEU A 55 4.83 -18.32 3.45
CA LEU A 55 3.95 -17.72 4.46
C LEU A 55 2.65 -17.19 3.84
N GLU A 56 2.74 -16.52 2.70
CA GLU A 56 1.59 -15.98 1.95
C GLU A 56 0.65 -17.10 1.50
N GLN A 57 1.21 -18.17 0.91
CA GLN A 57 0.47 -19.36 0.50
C GLN A 57 -0.21 -20.05 1.70
N ALA A 58 0.50 -20.22 2.81
CA ALA A 58 -0.06 -20.82 4.01
C ALA A 58 -1.19 -19.98 4.61
N ALA A 59 -1.05 -18.65 4.63
CA ALA A 59 -2.09 -17.73 5.07
C ALA A 59 -3.31 -17.78 4.13
N TYR A 60 -3.10 -17.84 2.82
CA TYR A 60 -4.18 -17.98 1.85
C TYR A 60 -4.99 -19.26 2.07
N GLU A 61 -4.32 -20.40 2.24
CA GLU A 61 -4.99 -21.67 2.49
C GLU A 61 -5.81 -21.67 3.78
N LEU A 62 -5.27 -21.05 4.84
CA LEU A 62 -5.99 -20.94 6.11
C LEU A 62 -7.22 -20.04 5.98
N GLY A 63 -7.08 -18.90 5.30
CA GLY A 63 -8.21 -18.02 4.96
C GLY A 63 -9.30 -18.77 4.19
N ARG A 64 -8.90 -19.57 3.20
CA ARG A 64 -9.82 -20.38 2.39
C ARG A 64 -10.56 -21.45 3.19
N ARG A 65 -9.91 -22.06 4.19
CA ARG A 65 -10.58 -23.01 5.10
C ARG A 65 -11.56 -22.31 6.04
N CYS A 66 -11.21 -21.14 6.57
CA CYS A 66 -12.12 -20.32 7.39
C CYS A 66 -13.35 -19.87 6.58
N ASP A 67 -13.14 -19.45 5.33
CA ASP A 67 -14.20 -19.03 4.41
C ASP A 67 -15.17 -20.18 4.12
N GLN A 68 -14.64 -21.37 3.81
CA GLN A 68 -15.44 -22.59 3.64
C GLN A 68 -16.21 -22.99 4.90
N ALA A 69 -15.68 -22.69 6.09
CA ALA A 69 -16.36 -22.89 7.36
C ALA A 69 -17.41 -21.79 7.68
N GLY A 70 -17.51 -20.74 6.87
CA GLY A 70 -18.41 -19.60 7.05
C GLY A 70 -17.92 -18.55 8.04
N ASP A 71 -16.70 -18.70 8.56
CA ASP A 71 -16.07 -17.70 9.44
C ASP A 71 -15.40 -16.62 8.61
N LEU A 72 -16.25 -15.70 8.11
CA LEU A 72 -15.81 -14.57 7.31
C LEU A 72 -14.83 -13.64 8.06
N GLY A 73 -14.93 -13.55 9.38
CA GLY A 73 -14.06 -12.68 10.18
C GLY A 73 -12.63 -13.18 10.20
N GLU A 74 -12.46 -14.48 10.48
CA GLU A 74 -11.15 -15.12 10.48
C GLU A 74 -10.61 -15.29 9.05
N ALA A 75 -11.48 -15.56 8.07
CA ALA A 75 -11.10 -15.58 6.65
C ALA A 75 -10.49 -14.24 6.22
N ALA A 76 -11.16 -13.12 6.50
CA ALA A 76 -10.63 -11.79 6.18
C ALA A 76 -9.30 -11.51 6.89
N ARG A 77 -9.12 -11.99 8.12
CA ARG A 77 -7.85 -11.84 8.85
C ARG A 77 -6.69 -12.52 8.13
N TRP A 78 -6.88 -13.75 7.66
CA TRP A 78 -5.83 -14.51 6.98
C TRP A 78 -5.60 -14.04 5.55
N TYR A 79 -6.65 -13.69 4.81
CA TYR A 79 -6.48 -13.12 3.47
C TYR A 79 -5.76 -11.78 3.49
N ARG A 80 -5.90 -10.93 4.52
CA ARG A 80 -5.06 -9.72 4.71
C ARG A 80 -3.57 -10.01 4.90
N VAL A 81 -3.23 -11.19 5.43
CA VAL A 81 -1.81 -11.58 5.58
C VAL A 81 -1.26 -11.98 4.22
N ALA A 82 -2.01 -12.76 3.46
CA ALA A 82 -1.60 -13.20 2.13
C ALA A 82 -1.59 -12.03 1.10
N ALA A 83 -2.61 -11.18 1.08
CA ALA A 83 -2.72 -10.05 0.14
C ALA A 83 -1.63 -8.98 0.34
N ARG A 84 -0.97 -8.93 1.51
CA ARG A 84 0.01 -7.89 1.86
C ARG A 84 1.27 -7.88 1.00
N GLN A 85 1.53 -8.94 0.24
CA GLN A 85 2.70 -9.11 -0.63
C GLN A 85 2.26 -9.33 -2.08
N ASP A 86 1.18 -8.66 -2.50
CA ASP A 86 0.63 -8.70 -3.86
C ASP A 86 0.09 -10.08 -4.30
N HIS A 87 -0.34 -10.93 -3.35
CA HIS A 87 -1.00 -12.20 -3.67
C HIS A 87 -2.41 -11.95 -4.25
N GLY A 88 -2.52 -11.92 -5.58
CA GLY A 88 -3.74 -11.56 -6.31
C GLY A 88 -4.99 -12.37 -5.94
N ASP A 89 -4.91 -13.70 -5.89
CA ASP A 89 -6.05 -14.55 -5.46
C ASP A 89 -6.52 -14.21 -4.04
N ALA A 90 -5.60 -13.90 -3.13
CA ALA A 90 -5.94 -13.55 -1.76
C ALA A 90 -6.62 -12.18 -1.69
N ALA A 91 -6.15 -11.21 -2.48
CA ALA A 91 -6.76 -9.89 -2.59
C ALA A 91 -8.19 -9.98 -3.15
N LEU A 92 -8.41 -10.81 -4.19
CA LEU A 92 -9.76 -11.05 -4.74
C LEU A 92 -10.70 -11.64 -3.68
N ARG A 93 -10.27 -12.72 -3.01
CA ARG A 93 -11.05 -13.36 -1.94
C ARG A 93 -11.28 -12.45 -0.74
N LEU A 94 -10.31 -11.61 -0.39
CA LEU A 94 -10.45 -10.60 0.67
C LEU A 94 -11.58 -9.62 0.34
N GLY A 95 -11.62 -9.10 -0.89
CA GLY A 95 -12.66 -8.19 -1.34
C GLY A 95 -14.06 -8.81 -1.24
N GLU A 96 -14.24 -10.05 -1.70
CA GLU A 96 -15.51 -10.78 -1.61
C GLU A 96 -15.97 -10.96 -0.15
N VAL A 97 -15.07 -11.42 0.72
CA VAL A 97 -15.37 -11.65 2.14
C VAL A 97 -15.71 -10.34 2.86
N LEU A 98 -14.96 -9.27 2.59
CA LEU A 98 -15.23 -7.94 3.17
C LEU A 98 -16.56 -7.37 2.65
N GLY A 99 -16.91 -7.58 1.38
CA GLY A 99 -18.21 -7.22 0.83
C GLY A 99 -19.36 -7.91 1.57
N MET A 100 -19.26 -9.23 1.78
CA MET A 100 -20.25 -9.97 2.56
C MET A 100 -20.34 -9.49 4.02
N LEU A 101 -19.21 -9.16 4.65
CA LEU A 101 -19.18 -8.58 6.00
C LEU A 101 -19.83 -7.19 6.03
N ALA A 102 -19.58 -6.35 5.02
CA ALA A 102 -20.17 -5.03 4.88
C ALA A 102 -21.69 -5.12 4.73
N GLU A 103 -22.20 -6.06 3.92
CA GLU A 103 -23.63 -6.31 3.80
C GLU A 103 -24.27 -6.72 5.14
N ARG A 104 -23.62 -7.64 5.88
CA ARG A 104 -24.07 -8.06 7.20
C ARG A 104 -24.05 -6.88 8.19
N ALA A 105 -23.03 -6.02 8.12
CA ALA A 105 -22.92 -4.83 8.96
C ALA A 105 -24.01 -3.79 8.63
N SER A 106 -24.29 -3.55 7.34
CA SER A 106 -25.36 -2.66 6.88
C SER A 106 -26.73 -3.15 7.34
N ARG A 107 -27.03 -4.45 7.18
CA ARG A 107 -28.30 -5.04 7.68
C ARG A 107 -28.46 -4.90 9.19
N ARG A 108 -27.36 -5.04 9.95
CA ARG A 108 -27.37 -4.81 11.41
C ARG A 108 -27.62 -3.33 11.72
N ALA A 109 -26.99 -2.42 10.98
CA ALA A 109 -27.18 -0.99 11.15
C ALA A 109 -28.66 -0.60 10.98
N ASP A 110 -29.38 -1.16 10.00
CA ASP A 110 -30.80 -0.84 9.81
C ASP A 110 -31.69 -1.26 11.00
N GLY A 111 -31.27 -2.27 11.77
CA GLY A 111 -31.98 -2.76 12.96
C GLY A 111 -31.62 -2.05 14.27
N GLU A 112 -30.64 -1.14 14.29
CA GLU A 112 -30.17 -0.50 15.52
C GLU A 112 -31.18 0.55 16.05
N PRO A 113 -31.56 0.47 17.34
CA PRO A 113 -32.63 1.31 17.91
C PRO A 113 -32.23 2.79 18.07
N SER A 114 -30.93 3.08 18.21
CA SER A 114 -30.42 4.43 18.44
C SER A 114 -29.79 5.01 17.18
N ALA A 115 -30.05 6.30 16.92
CA ALA A 115 -29.41 7.03 15.82
C ALA A 115 -27.86 7.02 15.93
N ALA A 116 -27.31 7.05 17.15
CA ALA A 116 -25.87 7.01 17.38
C ALA A 116 -25.28 5.62 17.05
N ALA A 117 -25.96 4.54 17.45
CA ALA A 117 -25.57 3.17 17.14
C ALA A 117 -25.62 2.88 15.63
N ARG A 118 -26.70 3.33 14.96
CA ARG A 118 -26.82 3.30 13.49
C ARG A 118 -25.65 3.99 12.79
N THR A 119 -25.29 5.18 13.28
CA THR A 119 -24.18 5.94 12.70
C THR A 119 -22.85 5.22 12.84
N ARG A 120 -22.59 4.60 14.00
CA ARG A 120 -21.37 3.80 14.21
C ARG A 120 -21.35 2.58 13.29
N ALA A 121 -22.41 1.76 13.30
CA ALA A 121 -22.50 0.57 12.47
C ALA A 121 -22.36 0.87 10.98
N ARG A 122 -22.93 2.00 10.53
CA ARG A 122 -22.81 2.47 9.15
C ARG A 122 -21.40 2.95 8.78
N ARG A 123 -20.65 3.53 9.73
CA ARG A 123 -19.22 3.81 9.53
C ARG A 123 -18.42 2.52 9.42
N ASP A 124 -18.69 1.55 10.29
CA ASP A 124 -18.00 0.25 10.26
C ASP A 124 -18.24 -0.48 8.93
N ALA A 125 -19.47 -0.45 8.42
CA ALA A 125 -19.79 -0.97 7.09
C ALA A 125 -19.03 -0.22 5.98
N LEU A 126 -18.95 1.11 6.04
CA LEU A 126 -18.21 1.90 5.06
C LEU A 126 -16.70 1.60 5.09
N HIS A 127 -16.13 1.35 6.28
CA HIS A 127 -14.74 0.92 6.42
C HIS A 127 -14.51 -0.42 5.72
N LEU A 128 -15.40 -1.40 5.90
CA LEU A 128 -15.31 -2.70 5.23
C LEU A 128 -15.42 -2.58 3.71
N VAL A 129 -16.33 -1.74 3.20
CA VAL A 129 -16.45 -1.45 1.76
C VAL A 129 -15.16 -0.82 1.23
N THR A 130 -14.62 0.17 1.93
CA THR A 130 -13.41 0.87 1.47
C THR A 130 -12.24 -0.10 1.37
N GLU A 131 -12.09 -0.97 2.38
CA GLU A 131 -11.08 -2.01 2.38
C GLU A 131 -11.31 -3.05 1.27
N ALA A 132 -12.57 -3.45 1.03
CA ALA A 132 -12.91 -4.36 -0.07
C ALA A 132 -12.54 -3.78 -1.45
N ALA A 133 -12.83 -2.49 -1.67
CA ALA A 133 -12.49 -1.82 -2.92
C ALA A 133 -10.97 -1.74 -3.14
N GLN A 134 -10.19 -1.55 -2.07
CA GLN A 134 -8.72 -1.59 -2.14
C GLN A 134 -8.23 -2.99 -2.53
N ALA A 135 -8.76 -4.03 -1.88
CA ALA A 135 -8.40 -5.41 -2.19
C ALA A 135 -8.74 -5.80 -3.64
N PHE A 136 -9.88 -5.33 -4.16
CA PHE A 136 -10.21 -5.54 -5.58
C PHE A 136 -9.30 -4.75 -6.53
N ALA A 137 -8.88 -3.54 -6.17
CA ALA A 137 -7.92 -2.78 -6.98
C ALA A 137 -6.56 -3.49 -7.03
N GLU A 138 -6.10 -4.07 -5.92
CA GLU A 138 -4.90 -4.91 -5.85
C GLU A 138 -5.04 -6.17 -6.71
N ALA A 139 -6.19 -6.86 -6.62
CA ALA A 139 -6.48 -8.02 -7.47
C ALA A 139 -6.50 -7.66 -8.96
N TYR A 140 -7.11 -6.53 -9.33
CA TYR A 140 -7.11 -6.04 -10.71
C TYR A 140 -5.68 -5.79 -11.22
N ALA A 141 -4.84 -5.13 -10.40
CA ALA A 141 -3.43 -4.91 -10.71
C ALA A 141 -2.63 -6.21 -10.88
N ALA A 142 -3.00 -7.26 -10.13
CA ALA A 142 -2.42 -8.60 -10.24
C ALA A 142 -2.94 -9.43 -11.44
N GLY A 143 -3.88 -8.89 -12.23
CA GLY A 143 -4.37 -9.53 -13.47
C GLY A 143 -5.73 -10.21 -13.38
N TYR A 144 -6.55 -9.87 -12.38
CA TYR A 144 -7.93 -10.34 -12.23
C TYR A 144 -8.92 -9.26 -12.71
N PRO A 145 -9.25 -9.18 -14.02
CA PRO A 145 -10.08 -8.11 -14.55
C PRO A 145 -11.51 -8.12 -14.00
N GLU A 146 -12.01 -9.28 -13.55
CA GLU A 146 -13.33 -9.45 -12.95
C GLU A 146 -13.49 -8.63 -11.65
N ALA A 147 -12.37 -8.28 -10.99
CA ALA A 147 -12.37 -7.44 -9.80
C ALA A 147 -12.94 -6.03 -10.06
N ALA A 148 -12.89 -5.53 -11.30
CA ALA A 148 -13.49 -4.24 -11.66
C ALA A 148 -15.02 -4.26 -11.53
N GLU A 149 -15.68 -5.35 -11.96
CA GLU A 149 -17.13 -5.51 -11.87
C GLU A 149 -17.60 -5.62 -10.41
N LEU A 150 -16.80 -6.32 -9.58
CA LEU A 150 -17.09 -6.48 -8.16
C LEU A 150 -17.02 -5.17 -7.37
N VAL A 151 -16.17 -4.22 -7.79
CA VAL A 151 -16.14 -2.86 -7.20
C VAL A 151 -17.43 -2.11 -7.50
N GLU A 152 -17.97 -2.23 -8.70
CA GLU A 152 -19.24 -1.57 -9.07
C GLU A 152 -20.40 -2.11 -8.24
N GLU A 153 -20.50 -3.44 -8.09
CA GLU A 153 -21.49 -4.09 -7.24
C GLU A 153 -21.40 -3.62 -5.77
N LEU A 154 -20.18 -3.47 -5.27
CA LEU A 154 -19.91 -2.99 -3.91
C LEU A 154 -20.31 -1.51 -3.73
N LEU A 155 -20.10 -0.66 -4.72
CA LEU A 155 -20.52 0.76 -4.67
C LEU A 155 -22.04 0.90 -4.71
N ASP A 156 -22.72 0.10 -5.53
CA ASP A 156 -24.17 0.00 -5.56
C ASP A 156 -24.75 -0.34 -4.19
N LEU A 157 -24.09 -1.23 -3.44
CA LEU A 157 -24.51 -1.58 -2.08
C LEU A 157 -24.48 -0.36 -1.13
N VAL A 158 -23.47 0.49 -1.24
CA VAL A 158 -23.36 1.73 -0.44
C VAL A 158 -24.45 2.72 -0.80
N ASP A 159 -24.73 2.86 -2.10
CA ASP A 159 -25.72 3.81 -2.60
C ASP A 159 -27.16 3.37 -2.28
N ARG A 160 -27.46 2.06 -2.26
CA ARG A 160 -28.76 1.52 -1.81
C ARG A 160 -29.11 1.89 -0.37
N GLY A 161 -28.10 2.04 0.50
CA GLY A 161 -28.30 2.47 1.88
C GLY A 161 -28.52 3.98 2.02
N ARG A 162 -28.18 4.78 1.00
CA ARG A 162 -28.35 6.24 1.02
C ARG A 162 -29.85 6.53 0.91
N PRO A 163 -30.49 7.17 1.92
CA PRO A 163 -31.85 7.63 1.71
C PRO A 163 -31.86 8.50 0.44
N PRO A 164 -32.89 8.41 -0.43
CA PRO A 164 -33.00 9.31 -1.56
C PRO A 164 -32.77 10.71 -1.00
N SER A 165 -31.79 11.42 -1.55
CA SER A 165 -31.46 12.75 -1.09
C SER A 165 -32.76 13.54 -1.11
N GLN A 166 -33.37 13.76 0.06
CA GLN A 166 -34.48 14.68 0.20
C GLN A 166 -33.94 15.99 -0.29
N ASP A 167 -34.37 16.33 -1.50
CA ASP A 167 -34.44 17.65 -2.10
C ASP A 167 -33.59 18.69 -1.34
N ARG A 168 -32.26 18.55 -1.44
CA ARG A 168 -31.41 19.72 -1.31
C ARG A 168 -31.51 20.37 -2.66
N GLY A 169 -32.53 21.21 -2.80
CA GLY A 169 -32.66 22.15 -3.91
C GLY A 169 -31.28 22.69 -4.24
N GLU A 170 -30.97 22.68 -5.54
CA GLU A 170 -29.75 23.17 -6.17
C GLU A 170 -28.90 23.96 -5.18
N VAL A 171 -27.86 23.33 -4.61
CA VAL A 171 -26.85 24.06 -3.84
C VAL A 171 -26.37 25.14 -4.80
N PRO A 172 -26.58 26.44 -4.49
CA PRO A 172 -26.24 27.48 -5.44
C PRO A 172 -24.75 27.34 -5.71
N ALA A 173 -24.42 27.10 -6.99
CA ALA A 173 -23.05 26.97 -7.47
C ALA A 173 -22.33 28.30 -7.25
N GLY A 174 -21.86 28.57 -6.02
CA GLY A 174 -21.53 29.95 -5.68
C GLY A 174 -20.84 30.22 -4.36
N ARG A 175 -21.10 29.46 -3.29
CA ARG A 175 -20.45 29.77 -2.00
C ARG A 175 -19.15 28.98 -1.85
N GLY A 176 -18.03 29.66 -2.11
CA GLY A 176 -16.69 29.19 -1.74
C GLY A 176 -16.56 28.96 -0.22
N CYS A 177 -15.47 28.32 0.18
CA CYS A 177 -15.17 28.10 1.60
C CYS A 177 -14.99 29.46 2.31
N PRO A 178 -15.57 29.69 3.51
CA PRO A 178 -15.35 30.92 4.26
C PRO A 178 -13.86 31.16 4.57
N ASP A 179 -13.13 30.07 4.81
CA ASP A 179 -11.70 30.08 5.11
C ASP A 179 -10.83 30.17 3.84
N PHE A 180 -11.42 29.91 2.67
CA PHE A 180 -10.72 29.91 1.39
C PHE A 180 -11.66 30.45 0.29
N PRO A 181 -11.70 31.78 0.06
CA PRO A 181 -12.54 32.38 -0.96
C PRO A 181 -12.13 31.90 -2.36
N ARG A 182 -13.00 32.08 -3.35
CA ARG A 182 -12.71 31.67 -4.73
C ARG A 182 -11.50 32.44 -5.28
N TRP A 183 -10.54 31.71 -5.83
CA TRP A 183 -9.32 32.28 -6.42
C TRP A 183 -9.46 32.41 -7.94
N HIS A 184 -9.06 33.56 -8.47
CA HIS A 184 -9.04 33.85 -9.90
C HIS A 184 -7.60 34.18 -10.33
N GLY A 185 -6.83 33.19 -10.81
CA GLY A 185 -5.47 33.41 -11.30
C GLY A 185 -4.56 32.18 -11.32
N VAL A 186 -3.31 32.38 -11.75
CA VAL A 186 -2.22 31.39 -11.65
C VAL A 186 -1.72 31.40 -10.20
N LEU A 187 -1.71 30.23 -9.55
CA LEU A 187 -1.30 30.08 -8.15
C LEU A 187 0.22 30.04 -8.05
N SER A 188 0.77 30.74 -7.07
CA SER A 188 2.15 30.52 -6.63
C SER A 188 2.29 29.16 -5.91
N GLU A 189 3.51 28.61 -5.86
CA GLU A 189 3.81 27.36 -5.18
C GLU A 189 3.36 27.35 -3.70
N ALA A 190 3.52 28.49 -3.01
CA ALA A 190 3.09 28.66 -1.63
C ALA A 190 1.56 28.68 -1.45
N GLU A 191 0.81 29.08 -2.49
CA GLU A 191 -0.66 29.04 -2.50
C GLU A 191 -1.18 27.65 -2.87
N ILE A 192 -0.50 26.96 -3.79
CA ILE A 192 -0.78 25.55 -4.12
C ILE A 192 -0.65 24.68 -2.87
N GLN A 193 0.41 24.85 -2.09
CA GLN A 193 0.66 24.06 -0.89
C GLN A 193 -0.36 24.33 0.24
N ARG A 194 -0.82 25.58 0.37
CA ARG A 194 -1.87 25.94 1.33
C ARG A 194 -3.23 25.38 0.91
N LEU A 195 -3.56 25.50 -0.38
CA LEU A 195 -4.80 24.97 -0.94
C LEU A 195 -4.85 23.44 -0.87
N SER A 196 -3.77 22.73 -1.17
CA SER A 196 -3.70 21.27 -1.08
C SER A 196 -3.90 20.79 0.36
N SER A 197 -3.24 21.45 1.32
CA SER A 197 -3.35 21.14 2.75
C SER A 197 -4.78 21.38 3.29
N HIS A 198 -5.43 22.46 2.86
CA HIS A 198 -6.81 22.76 3.26
C HIS A 198 -7.83 21.86 2.56
N ALA A 199 -7.63 21.56 1.27
CA ALA A 199 -8.48 20.66 0.50
C ALA A 199 -8.51 19.25 1.10
N ALA A 200 -7.39 18.77 1.66
CA ALA A 200 -7.33 17.50 2.38
C ALA A 200 -8.30 17.40 3.58
N GLN A 201 -8.80 18.53 4.07
CA GLN A 201 -9.70 18.62 5.23
C GLN A 201 -11.09 19.20 4.85
N CYS A 202 -11.32 19.59 3.59
CA CYS A 202 -12.55 20.25 3.14
C CYS A 202 -13.01 19.74 1.76
N VAL A 203 -14.16 19.04 1.74
CA VAL A 203 -14.74 18.41 0.52
C VAL A 203 -15.06 19.43 -0.58
N THR A 204 -15.45 20.66 -0.23
CA THR A 204 -15.75 21.72 -1.20
C THR A 204 -14.49 22.20 -1.92
N CYS A 205 -13.41 22.45 -1.17
CA CYS A 205 -12.12 22.85 -1.74
C CYS A 205 -11.44 21.71 -2.48
N MET A 206 -11.63 20.46 -2.04
CA MET A 206 -11.15 19.27 -2.76
C MET A 206 -11.73 19.17 -4.18
N LYS A 207 -13.04 19.41 -4.34
CA LYS A 207 -13.69 19.39 -5.65
C LYS A 207 -13.16 20.47 -6.60
N GLU A 208 -12.99 21.70 -6.10
CA GLU A 208 -12.43 22.78 -6.92
C GLU A 208 -10.96 22.54 -7.28
N PHE A 209 -10.16 22.02 -6.34
CA PHE A 209 -8.75 21.68 -6.57
C PHE A 209 -8.59 20.60 -7.65
N ILE A 210 -9.36 19.50 -7.57
CA ILE A 210 -9.34 18.42 -8.56
C ILE A 210 -9.78 18.92 -9.95
N ALA A 211 -10.84 19.73 -10.02
CA ALA A 211 -11.32 20.29 -11.28
C ALA A 211 -10.23 21.14 -11.98
N ARG A 212 -9.45 21.89 -11.21
CA ARG A 212 -8.35 22.72 -11.74
C ARG A 212 -7.13 21.89 -12.13
N MET A 213 -6.74 20.91 -11.33
CA MET A 213 -5.70 19.94 -11.69
C MET A 213 -6.01 19.27 -13.03
N ARG A 214 -7.26 18.87 -13.26
CA ARG A 214 -7.71 18.30 -14.54
C ARG A 214 -7.61 19.30 -15.68
N SER A 215 -8.03 20.55 -15.48
CA SER A 215 -7.89 21.59 -16.50
C SER A 215 -6.43 21.90 -16.85
N ALA A 216 -5.54 21.92 -15.85
CA ALA A 216 -4.12 22.12 -16.04
C ALA A 216 -3.48 20.93 -16.79
N ALA A 217 -3.80 19.70 -16.37
CA ALA A 217 -3.34 18.49 -17.05
C ALA A 217 -3.80 18.43 -18.51
N ALA A 218 -5.01 18.90 -18.83
CA ALA A 218 -5.51 18.98 -20.21
C ALA A 218 -4.76 20.02 -21.08
N THR A 219 -4.07 20.98 -20.46
CA THR A 219 -3.25 21.98 -21.17
C THR A 219 -1.78 21.59 -21.32
N VAL A 220 -1.33 20.51 -20.65
CA VAL A 220 0.03 19.98 -20.81
C VAL A 220 0.04 19.06 -22.04
N PRO A 221 0.84 19.34 -23.09
CA PRO A 221 0.91 18.46 -24.24
C PRO A 221 1.42 17.07 -23.81
N SER A 222 0.67 16.02 -24.19
CA SER A 222 0.99 14.61 -23.95
C SER A 222 2.15 14.12 -24.84
N GLY A 223 3.28 14.81 -24.80
CA GLY A 223 4.54 14.40 -25.42
C GLY A 223 5.53 13.97 -24.34
N ALA A 224 6.20 12.84 -24.56
CA ALA A 224 7.23 12.33 -23.66
C ALA A 224 8.23 13.43 -23.31
N LEU A 225 8.33 13.79 -22.04
CA LEU A 225 9.46 14.57 -21.55
C LEU A 225 10.73 13.77 -21.90
N PRO A 226 11.68 14.34 -22.66
CA PRO A 226 12.92 13.64 -22.98
C PRO A 226 13.62 13.29 -21.67
N ASP A 227 13.97 12.01 -21.52
CA ASP A 227 14.65 11.47 -20.34
C ASP A 227 15.96 12.25 -20.09
N PRO A 228 16.07 13.01 -18.99
CA PRO A 228 17.26 13.78 -18.68
C PRO A 228 18.48 12.91 -18.34
N PHE A 229 18.30 11.59 -18.20
CA PHE A 229 19.35 10.62 -17.86
C PHE A 229 19.69 9.65 -19.01
N ALA A 230 19.16 9.88 -20.22
CA ALA A 230 19.57 9.12 -21.40
C ALA A 230 21.07 9.34 -21.67
N ARG A 231 21.90 8.35 -21.31
CA ARG A 231 23.35 8.39 -21.49
C ARG A 231 23.71 8.54 -22.97
N ARG A 232 24.56 9.54 -23.27
CA ARG A 232 25.29 9.63 -24.56
C ARG A 232 26.49 8.72 -24.58
#